data_AF-A0AAN8N376-F1
#
_entry.id   AF-A0AAN8N376-F1
#
_cell.length_a   1.000
_cell.length_b   1.000
_cell.length_c   1.000
_cell.angle_alpha   90.00
_cell.angle_beta   90.00
_cell.angle_gamma   90.00
#
_symmetry.space_group_name_H-M   'P 1'
#
loop_
_entity.id
_entity.type
_entity.pdbx_description
1 polymer ?
#
loop_
_entity_poly.entity_id
_entity_poly.type
_entity_poly.pdbx_seq_one_letter_code
_entity_poly.pdbx_strand_id
1 'polypeptide(L)'
;MYSSSTSNRSPPQSRSGSPWYTRFPCIDPADDYSRNWPPQMLRIGDPEIWRIVLLPKTGRSPLDPTDVRQNERAEYLGQGILKALVSDFLYFEFIEYNENGLLAMRQALLDPVVLSNVCQRIDLPQHLPTAPSDRYSDEQALALLFEAYIGGVYHDRRAEGYPGLRDWFYFLIKPYAMMCKNNYDQYIDSHRDSRSTQLASPSRRGGYSSSEYPSYGLADPYMIARPGTAAPDFGAYGSSHGAGRGAGDYIKELKEYCEKRRWAQPVYVDTDNAKDGDFIEWFSSVSIDGDFIAESPSWAKSKKMARATASKVALNKLRSL
;
A
#
# COMPACT_ATOMS: atom_id res chain seq x y z
N MET A 1 48.22 -8.11 -34.10
CA MET A 1 47.00 -7.29 -34.12
C MET A 1 45.88 -8.14 -33.54
N TYR A 2 45.57 -7.92 -32.26
CA TYR A 2 44.56 -8.71 -31.53
C TYR A 2 43.21 -8.01 -31.61
N SER A 3 42.22 -8.71 -32.17
CA SER A 3 40.82 -8.28 -32.25
C SER A 3 40.15 -8.42 -30.89
N SER A 4 39.59 -7.32 -30.39
CA SER A 4 38.85 -7.26 -29.12
C SER A 4 37.36 -7.51 -29.37
N SER A 5 36.86 -8.64 -28.90
CA SER A 5 35.45 -9.01 -28.87
C SER A 5 34.79 -8.41 -27.61
N THR A 6 33.97 -7.37 -27.81
CA THR A 6 33.11 -6.80 -26.76
C THR A 6 31.87 -7.67 -26.58
N SER A 7 31.76 -8.34 -25.42
CA SER A 7 30.58 -9.11 -25.04
C SER A 7 29.43 -8.17 -24.64
N ASN A 8 28.36 -8.15 -25.43
CA ASN A 8 27.06 -7.63 -25.01
C ASN A 8 26.48 -8.56 -23.93
N ARG A 9 26.53 -8.14 -22.66
CA ARG A 9 25.72 -8.75 -21.60
C ARG A 9 24.48 -7.88 -21.41
N SER A 10 23.33 -8.41 -21.82
CA SER A 10 22.01 -7.84 -21.51
C SER A 10 21.78 -7.83 -19.99
N PRO A 11 21.09 -6.82 -19.43
CA PRO A 11 20.78 -6.76 -18.01
C PRO A 11 19.81 -7.89 -17.60
N PRO A 12 19.83 -8.34 -16.33
CA PRO A 12 18.98 -9.41 -15.85
C PRO A 12 17.51 -9.01 -15.92
N GLN A 13 16.72 -9.79 -16.65
CA GLN A 13 15.27 -9.62 -16.73
C GLN A 13 14.66 -9.96 -15.36
N SER A 14 14.04 -8.96 -14.72
CA SER A 14 13.27 -9.13 -13.49
C SER A 14 12.15 -10.14 -13.72
N ARG A 15 12.22 -11.29 -13.06
CA ARG A 15 11.15 -12.28 -13.06
C ARG A 15 10.01 -11.77 -12.19
N SER A 16 8.80 -11.74 -12.77
CA SER A 16 7.53 -11.34 -12.16
C SER A 16 7.34 -9.82 -11.96
N GLY A 17 6.93 -9.10 -13.02
CA GLY A 17 6.53 -7.70 -12.90
C GLY A 17 5.23 -7.43 -13.65
N SER A 18 4.16 -7.05 -12.95
CA SER A 18 3.06 -6.39 -13.66
C SER A 18 3.62 -5.10 -14.28
N PRO A 19 3.27 -4.76 -15.54
CA PRO A 19 3.97 -3.73 -16.33
C PRO A 19 4.03 -2.34 -15.69
N TRP A 20 3.19 -2.06 -14.70
CA TRP A 20 2.98 -0.74 -14.12
C TRP A 20 3.89 -0.42 -12.92
N TYR A 21 4.50 -1.41 -12.25
CA TYR A 21 5.36 -1.17 -11.09
C TYR A 21 6.83 -1.56 -11.28
N THR A 22 7.19 -2.22 -12.40
CA THR A 22 8.57 -2.63 -12.74
C THR A 22 9.54 -1.45 -12.91
N ARG A 23 9.03 -0.22 -12.90
CA ARG A 23 9.78 1.02 -12.89
C ARG A 23 9.21 1.93 -11.80
N PHE A 24 9.47 1.62 -10.53
CA PHE A 24 9.54 2.72 -9.57
C PHE A 24 10.61 3.69 -10.13
N PRO A 25 10.25 4.94 -10.45
CA PRO A 25 11.23 5.91 -10.92
C PRO A 25 12.34 6.03 -9.87
N CYS A 26 13.59 6.23 -10.30
CA CYS A 26 14.67 6.75 -9.44
C CYS A 26 14.42 8.23 -9.09
N ILE A 27 13.17 8.60 -8.82
CA ILE A 27 12.81 9.93 -8.36
C ILE A 27 13.07 9.93 -6.86
N ASP A 28 13.75 10.95 -6.38
CA ASP A 28 13.93 11.15 -4.95
C ASP A 28 12.59 11.60 -4.35
N PRO A 29 11.88 10.78 -3.55
CA PRO A 29 10.70 11.22 -2.82
C PRO A 29 10.91 12.46 -1.92
N ALA A 30 12.17 12.84 -1.66
CA ALA A 30 12.52 14.06 -0.95
C ALA A 30 12.28 15.37 -1.74
N ASP A 31 12.19 15.31 -3.08
CA ASP A 31 12.04 16.53 -3.89
C ASP A 31 10.66 17.20 -3.73
N ASP A 32 9.65 16.44 -3.25
CA ASP A 32 8.26 16.89 -3.08
C ASP A 32 7.74 16.87 -1.62
N TYR A 33 8.52 16.34 -0.67
CA TYR A 33 8.09 16.18 0.73
C TYR A 33 8.84 17.11 1.70
N SER A 34 8.20 17.43 2.82
CA SER A 34 8.63 18.40 3.85
C SER A 34 10.12 18.31 4.25
N ARG A 35 10.68 19.39 4.80
CA ARG A 35 12.04 19.45 5.39
C ARG A 35 12.38 18.36 6.42
N ASN A 36 11.40 17.63 6.95
CA ASN A 36 11.56 16.67 8.06
C ASN A 36 11.41 15.21 7.62
N TRP A 37 11.46 14.92 6.32
CA TRP A 37 11.44 13.56 5.78
C TRP A 37 12.86 13.16 5.35
N PRO A 38 13.29 11.91 5.56
CA PRO A 38 12.59 10.80 6.24
C PRO A 38 12.46 11.02 7.76
N PRO A 39 11.44 10.44 8.41
CA PRO A 39 11.33 10.52 9.87
C PRO A 39 12.52 9.86 10.55
N GLN A 40 12.86 10.35 11.73
CA GLN A 40 13.84 9.68 12.59
C GLN A 40 13.37 8.26 12.90
N MET A 41 14.30 7.31 12.85
CA MET A 41 14.06 5.91 13.17
C MET A 41 13.46 5.75 14.58
N LEU A 42 12.48 4.86 14.71
CA LEU A 42 11.94 4.47 16.00
C LEU A 42 12.97 3.64 16.77
N ARG A 43 13.31 4.10 17.99
CA ARG A 43 14.20 3.36 18.89
C ARG A 43 13.52 2.10 19.41
N ILE A 44 14.28 0.99 19.41
CA ILE A 44 14.00 -0.24 20.16
C ILE A 44 14.71 -0.12 21.52
N GLY A 45 13.95 -0.26 22.60
CA GLY A 45 14.46 -0.12 23.97
C GLY A 45 15.28 -1.32 24.44
N ASP A 46 14.81 -2.54 24.11
CA ASP A 46 15.48 -3.78 24.48
C ASP A 46 16.75 -4.02 23.61
N PRO A 47 17.94 -4.10 24.22
CA PRO A 47 19.19 -4.30 23.49
C PRO A 47 19.27 -5.68 22.80
N GLU A 48 18.62 -6.72 23.34
CA GLU A 48 18.61 -8.04 22.70
C GLU A 48 17.72 -8.03 21.46
N ILE A 49 16.55 -7.39 21.51
CA ILE A 49 15.71 -7.21 20.33
C ILE A 49 16.49 -6.44 19.25
N TRP A 50 17.16 -5.35 19.63
CA TRP A 50 17.98 -4.57 18.70
C TRP A 50 19.12 -5.39 18.08
N ARG A 51 19.81 -6.21 18.87
CA ARG A 51 20.86 -7.11 18.40
C ARG A 51 20.32 -8.15 17.41
N ILE A 52 19.18 -8.77 17.73
CA ILE A 52 18.55 -9.80 16.91
C ILE A 52 18.10 -9.24 15.56
N VAL A 53 17.49 -8.04 15.50
CA VAL A 53 17.03 -7.48 14.22
C VAL A 53 18.17 -7.09 13.28
N LEU A 54 19.35 -6.77 13.82
CA LEU A 54 20.54 -6.36 13.05
C LEU A 54 21.47 -7.53 12.69
N LEU A 55 21.04 -8.78 12.87
CA LEU A 55 21.84 -9.93 12.47
C LEU A 55 22.11 -9.90 10.95
N PRO A 56 23.37 -10.05 10.53
CA PRO A 56 23.72 -9.95 9.12
C PRO A 56 23.14 -11.14 8.35
N LYS A 57 22.44 -10.84 7.24
CA LYS A 57 21.95 -11.86 6.29
C LYS A 57 23.04 -12.40 5.39
N THR A 58 24.02 -11.56 5.10
CA THR A 58 25.18 -11.87 4.28
C THR A 58 26.41 -11.70 5.15
N GLY A 59 27.09 -12.80 5.47
CA GLY A 59 28.25 -12.78 6.35
C GLY A 59 29.02 -14.08 6.32
N ARG A 60 30.33 -13.99 6.49
CA ARG A 60 31.23 -15.16 6.54
C ARG A 60 31.36 -15.75 7.95
N SER A 61 30.87 -15.05 8.98
CA SER A 61 30.94 -15.54 10.36
C SER A 61 29.81 -16.53 10.64
N PRO A 62 30.11 -17.66 11.33
CA PRO A 62 29.07 -18.55 11.83
C PRO A 62 28.24 -17.81 12.89
N LEU A 63 26.93 -17.72 12.65
CA LEU A 63 25.94 -17.20 13.61
C LEU A 63 25.42 -18.35 14.48
N ASP A 64 25.04 -18.05 15.72
CA ASP A 64 24.33 -19.02 16.57
C ASP A 64 22.99 -19.42 15.88
N PRO A 65 22.71 -20.72 15.68
CA PRO A 65 21.43 -21.17 15.12
C PRO A 65 20.19 -20.63 15.85
N THR A 66 20.30 -20.36 17.15
CA THR A 66 19.24 -19.78 17.97
C THR A 66 18.96 -18.33 17.57
N ASP A 67 20.01 -17.55 17.39
CA ASP A 67 19.95 -16.15 16.97
C ASP A 67 19.35 -16.03 15.57
N VAL A 68 19.78 -16.89 14.64
CA VAL A 68 19.23 -16.95 13.27
C VAL A 68 17.73 -17.19 13.31
N ARG A 69 17.28 -18.19 14.09
CA ARG A 69 15.84 -18.49 14.25
C ARG A 69 15.07 -17.33 14.88
N GLN A 70 15.66 -16.61 15.83
CA GLN A 70 15.00 -15.45 16.45
C GLN A 70 14.84 -14.30 15.45
N ASN A 71 15.85 -14.05 14.62
CA ASN A 71 15.78 -13.04 13.57
C ASN A 71 14.77 -13.41 12.48
N GLU A 72 14.73 -14.67 12.02
CA GLU A 72 13.68 -15.17 11.11
C GLU A 72 12.27 -14.99 11.68
N ARG A 73 12.10 -15.17 13.00
CA ARG A 73 10.81 -14.91 13.68
C ARG A 73 10.46 -13.42 13.73
N ALA A 74 11.45 -12.55 13.94
CA ALA A 74 11.24 -11.10 13.89
C ALA A 74 10.80 -10.66 12.49
N GLU A 75 11.39 -11.22 11.44
CA GLU A 75 11.00 -11.00 10.04
C GLU A 75 9.59 -11.45 9.75
N TYR A 76 9.26 -12.67 10.16
CA TYR A 76 7.92 -13.22 10.02
C TYR A 76 6.87 -12.30 10.67
N LEU A 77 7.13 -11.83 11.89
CA LEU A 77 6.26 -10.89 12.60
C LEU A 77 6.16 -9.56 11.84
N GLY A 78 7.30 -8.99 11.49
CA GLY A 78 7.38 -7.69 10.81
C GLY A 78 6.70 -7.67 9.45
N GLN A 79 6.80 -8.76 8.67
CA GLN A 79 6.07 -8.90 7.42
C GLN A 79 4.55 -8.84 7.63
N GLY A 80 4.03 -9.50 8.66
CA GLY A 80 2.61 -9.44 9.02
C GLY A 80 2.16 -8.02 9.39
N ILE A 81 2.96 -7.34 10.21
CA ILE A 81 2.70 -5.96 10.63
C ILE A 81 2.78 -4.99 9.44
N LEU A 82 3.78 -5.12 8.56
CA LEU A 82 3.90 -4.31 7.35
C LEU A 82 2.70 -4.49 6.42
N LYS A 83 2.23 -5.72 6.22
CA LYS A 83 1.00 -5.99 5.47
C LYS A 83 -0.20 -5.26 6.08
N ALA A 84 -0.33 -5.25 7.40
CA ALA A 84 -1.40 -4.53 8.09
C ALA A 84 -1.26 -3.00 7.93
N LEU A 85 -0.08 -2.45 8.20
CA LEU A 85 0.22 -1.02 8.08
C LEU A 85 -0.03 -0.48 6.67
N VAL A 86 0.43 -1.19 5.63
CA VAL A 86 0.20 -0.77 4.23
C VAL A 86 -1.28 -0.88 3.87
N SER A 87 -1.96 -1.95 4.26
CA SER A 87 -3.40 -2.10 3.98
C SER A 87 -4.23 -1.01 4.65
N ASP A 88 -3.91 -0.70 5.90
CA ASP A 88 -4.55 0.37 6.67
C ASP A 88 -4.30 1.73 6.03
N PHE A 89 -3.05 2.02 5.64
CA PHE A 89 -2.71 3.26 4.92
C PHE A 89 -3.53 3.42 3.64
N LEU A 90 -3.53 2.38 2.78
CA LEU A 90 -4.24 2.42 1.50
C LEU A 90 -5.76 2.55 1.68
N TYR A 91 -6.33 1.89 2.70
CA TYR A 91 -7.75 1.97 3.01
C TYR A 91 -8.22 3.40 3.34
N PHE A 92 -7.37 4.18 4.03
CA PHE A 92 -7.69 5.55 4.43
C PHE A 92 -7.29 6.59 3.37
N GLU A 93 -6.12 6.45 2.74
CA GLU A 93 -5.58 7.47 1.83
C GLU A 93 -6.22 7.36 0.43
N PHE A 94 -6.51 6.15 -0.05
CA PHE A 94 -6.88 5.86 -1.45
C PHE A 94 -8.32 5.36 -1.59
N ILE A 95 -9.26 6.17 -1.09
CA ILE A 95 -10.69 5.84 -1.03
C ILE A 95 -11.38 5.68 -2.39
N GLU A 96 -10.76 6.17 -3.46
CA GLU A 96 -11.29 6.14 -4.82
C GLU A 96 -11.06 4.79 -5.52
N TYR A 97 -10.21 3.92 -4.96
CA TYR A 97 -9.87 2.64 -5.56
C TYR A 97 -10.72 1.50 -5.00
N ASN A 98 -11.03 0.54 -5.88
CA ASN A 98 -11.65 -0.71 -5.48
C ASN A 98 -10.61 -1.70 -4.92
N GLU A 99 -11.09 -2.86 -4.45
CA GLU A 99 -10.24 -3.92 -3.87
C GLU A 99 -9.06 -4.30 -4.77
N ASN A 100 -9.29 -4.48 -6.08
CA ASN A 100 -8.24 -4.86 -7.02
C ASN A 100 -7.13 -3.79 -7.12
N GLY A 101 -7.51 -2.51 -7.13
CA GLY A 101 -6.55 -1.40 -7.13
C GLY A 101 -5.76 -1.32 -5.84
N LEU A 102 -6.43 -1.44 -4.70
CA LEU A 102 -5.78 -1.45 -3.39
C LEU A 102 -4.83 -2.65 -3.24
N LEU A 103 -5.23 -3.83 -3.71
CA LEU A 103 -4.39 -5.03 -3.69
C LEU A 103 -3.14 -4.87 -4.56
N ALA A 104 -3.29 -4.32 -5.77
CA ALA A 104 -2.18 -4.06 -6.68
C ALA A 104 -1.17 -3.07 -6.06
N MET A 105 -1.65 -1.97 -5.49
CA MET A 105 -0.80 -0.99 -4.81
C MET A 105 -0.13 -1.57 -3.57
N ARG A 106 -0.83 -2.40 -2.79
CA ARG A 106 -0.25 -3.10 -1.63
C ARG A 106 0.90 -4.02 -2.04
N GLN A 107 0.74 -4.77 -3.12
CA GLN A 107 1.80 -5.65 -3.64
C GLN A 107 3.02 -4.84 -4.07
N ALA A 108 2.82 -3.72 -4.76
CA ALA A 108 3.92 -2.85 -5.18
C ALA A 108 4.65 -2.21 -4.00
N LEU A 109 3.95 -1.77 -2.95
CA LEU A 109 4.56 -1.15 -1.77
C LEU A 109 5.30 -2.15 -0.86
N LEU A 110 4.93 -3.43 -0.92
CA LEU A 110 5.61 -4.52 -0.20
C LEU A 110 6.67 -5.22 -1.06
N ASP A 111 6.95 -4.70 -2.25
CA ASP A 111 8.00 -5.24 -3.11
C ASP A 111 9.37 -5.06 -2.44
N PRO A 112 10.27 -6.06 -2.48
CA PRO A 112 11.61 -5.96 -1.89
C PRO A 112 12.42 -4.74 -2.38
N VAL A 113 12.21 -4.28 -3.62
CA VAL A 113 12.85 -3.06 -4.14
C VAL A 113 12.37 -1.83 -3.37
N VAL A 114 11.07 -1.73 -3.06
CA VAL A 114 10.54 -0.62 -2.26
C VAL A 114 11.02 -0.71 -0.82
N LEU A 115 10.91 -1.89 -0.20
CA LEU A 115 11.30 -2.08 1.20
C LEU A 115 12.81 -1.85 1.41
N SER A 116 13.66 -2.29 0.47
CA SER A 116 15.10 -2.02 0.53
C SER A 116 15.42 -0.53 0.40
N ASN A 117 14.73 0.19 -0.48
CA ASN A 117 14.86 1.64 -0.57
C ASN A 117 14.44 2.32 0.72
N VAL A 118 13.29 1.97 1.29
CA VAL A 118 12.80 2.50 2.58
C VAL A 118 13.81 2.23 3.70
N CYS A 119 14.36 1.01 3.74
CA CYS A 119 15.42 0.61 4.68
C CYS A 119 16.63 1.54 4.63
N GLN A 120 17.11 1.83 3.41
CA GLN A 120 18.23 2.75 3.20
C GLN A 120 17.89 4.18 3.61
N ARG A 121 16.66 4.66 3.36
CA ARG A 121 16.26 6.04 3.68
C ARG A 121 16.30 6.34 5.18
N ILE A 122 15.98 5.37 6.02
CA ILE A 122 16.07 5.54 7.47
C ILE A 122 17.47 5.24 8.02
N ASP A 123 18.48 5.10 7.16
CA ASP A 123 19.86 4.77 7.50
C ASP A 123 20.03 3.47 8.31
N LEU A 124 19.08 2.54 8.25
CA LEU A 124 19.13 1.28 9.00
C LEU A 124 20.39 0.44 8.71
N PRO A 125 20.88 0.34 7.46
CA PRO A 125 22.09 -0.44 7.16
C PRO A 125 23.35 0.06 7.88
N GLN A 126 23.39 1.34 8.29
CA GLN A 126 24.55 1.90 9.00
C GLN A 126 24.76 1.28 10.38
N HIS A 127 23.73 0.65 10.93
CA HIS A 127 23.76 -0.02 12.23
C HIS A 127 24.18 -1.50 12.13
N LEU A 128 24.31 -2.06 10.93
CA LEU A 128 24.77 -3.43 10.77
C LEU A 128 26.21 -3.61 11.27
N PRO A 129 26.53 -4.75 11.92
CA PRO A 129 27.87 -5.05 12.42
C PRO A 129 28.89 -5.37 11.32
N THR A 130 28.53 -5.24 10.04
CA THR A 130 29.37 -5.55 8.88
C THR A 130 30.17 -4.34 8.39
N ALA A 131 31.23 -4.61 7.62
CA ALA A 131 32.06 -3.58 6.99
C ALA A 131 31.23 -2.69 6.06
N PRO A 132 31.53 -1.39 5.93
CA PRO A 132 30.76 -0.46 5.11
C PRO A 132 30.51 -0.90 3.66
N SER A 133 31.46 -1.62 3.05
CA SER A 133 31.36 -2.17 1.68
C SER A 133 30.26 -3.21 1.52
N ASP A 134 29.90 -3.91 2.61
CA ASP A 134 29.04 -5.08 2.59
C ASP A 134 27.60 -4.72 3.02
N ARG A 135 27.35 -3.43 3.33
CA ARG A 135 26.06 -2.94 3.86
C ARG A 135 24.98 -2.73 2.78
N TYR A 136 25.36 -2.69 1.50
CA TYR A 136 24.49 -2.16 0.43
C TYR A 136 24.32 -3.06 -0.80
N SER A 137 24.78 -4.32 -0.78
CA SER A 137 24.88 -5.11 -2.01
C SER A 137 23.67 -6.00 -2.34
N ASP A 138 22.72 -6.19 -1.42
CA ASP A 138 21.59 -7.12 -1.62
C ASP A 138 20.25 -6.50 -1.23
N GLU A 139 19.43 -6.18 -2.24
CA GLU A 139 18.07 -5.65 -2.09
C GLU A 139 17.20 -6.55 -1.21
N GLN A 140 17.30 -7.87 -1.39
CA GLN A 140 16.50 -8.82 -0.62
C GLN A 140 16.91 -8.81 0.85
N ALA A 141 18.22 -8.73 1.14
CA ALA A 141 18.72 -8.64 2.51
C ALA A 141 18.28 -7.35 3.19
N LEU A 142 18.27 -6.22 2.48
CA LEU A 142 17.80 -4.93 3.00
C LEU A 142 16.29 -4.90 3.25
N ALA A 143 15.50 -5.53 2.39
CA ALA A 143 14.08 -5.70 2.61
C ALA A 143 13.80 -6.55 3.86
N LEU A 144 14.48 -7.70 3.99
CA LEU A 144 14.37 -8.56 5.17
C LEU A 144 14.82 -7.84 6.46
N LEU A 145 15.90 -7.06 6.40
CA LEU A 145 16.34 -6.22 7.51
C LEU A 145 15.26 -5.23 7.96
N PHE A 146 14.56 -4.60 7.01
CA PHE A 146 13.46 -3.70 7.33
C PHE A 146 12.25 -4.45 7.91
N GLU A 147 11.91 -5.63 7.38
CA GLU A 147 10.88 -6.50 7.98
C GLU A 147 11.25 -6.86 9.43
N ALA A 148 12.48 -7.34 9.67
CA ALA A 148 12.98 -7.67 11.02
C ALA A 148 12.88 -6.47 11.96
N TYR A 149 13.30 -5.28 11.51
CA TYR A 149 13.24 -4.06 12.28
C TYR A 149 11.82 -3.68 12.68
N ILE A 150 10.84 -3.74 11.76
CA ILE A 150 9.43 -3.49 12.08
C ILE A 150 8.90 -4.51 13.08
N GLY A 151 9.27 -5.78 12.92
CA GLY A 151 8.97 -6.84 13.89
C GLY A 151 9.53 -6.53 15.28
N GLY A 152 10.77 -6.06 15.36
CA GLY A 152 11.42 -5.66 16.60
C GLY A 152 10.78 -4.46 17.27
N VAL A 153 10.47 -3.39 16.51
CA VAL A 153 9.78 -2.20 17.05
C VAL A 153 8.41 -2.58 17.62
N TYR A 154 7.66 -3.40 16.89
CA TYR A 154 6.37 -3.89 17.38
C TYR A 154 6.52 -4.80 18.59
N HIS A 155 7.54 -5.67 18.63
CA HIS A 155 7.77 -6.57 19.75
C HIS A 155 8.15 -5.83 21.05
N ASP A 156 9.03 -4.83 20.94
CA ASP A 156 9.51 -3.99 22.04
C ASP A 156 8.37 -3.19 22.67
N ARG A 157 7.49 -2.61 21.84
CA ARG A 157 6.42 -1.70 22.30
C ARG A 157 5.07 -2.39 22.52
N ARG A 158 4.94 -3.65 22.09
CA ARG A 158 3.69 -4.44 22.10
C ARG A 158 2.52 -3.68 21.44
N ALA A 159 1.28 -4.09 21.75
CA ALA A 159 0.07 -3.53 21.15
C ALA A 159 -0.10 -2.01 21.41
N GLU A 160 0.35 -1.52 22.56
CA GLU A 160 0.25 -0.10 22.93
C GLU A 160 1.10 0.81 22.03
N GLY A 161 2.18 0.28 21.44
CA GLY A 161 3.03 1.02 20.51
C GLY A 161 2.51 1.11 19.08
N TYR A 162 1.45 0.36 18.73
CA TYR A 162 0.97 0.30 17.35
C TYR A 162 0.55 1.66 16.77
N PRO A 163 -0.18 2.55 17.50
CA PRO A 163 -0.53 3.87 16.97
C PRO A 163 0.70 4.71 16.61
N GLY A 164 1.72 4.73 17.47
CA GLY A 164 2.96 5.47 17.20
C GLY A 164 3.77 4.88 16.05
N LEU A 165 3.81 3.54 15.94
CA LEU A 165 4.43 2.85 14.79
C LEU A 165 3.68 3.18 13.49
N ARG A 166 2.34 3.17 13.53
CA ARG A 166 1.47 3.48 12.40
C ARG A 166 1.71 4.90 11.90
N ASP A 167 1.66 5.89 12.78
CA ASP A 167 1.80 7.29 12.36
C ASP A 167 3.20 7.58 11.80
N TRP A 168 4.24 7.00 12.42
CA TRP A 168 5.61 7.04 11.90
C TRP A 168 5.72 6.38 10.51
N PHE A 169 5.17 5.18 10.36
CA PHE A 169 5.22 4.42 9.11
C PHE A 169 4.45 5.14 8.00
N TYR A 170 3.31 5.73 8.32
CA TYR A 170 2.50 6.51 7.38
C TYR A 170 3.30 7.66 6.81
N PHE A 171 3.97 8.43 7.67
CA PHE A 171 4.81 9.53 7.22
C PHE A 171 6.00 9.05 6.37
N LEU A 172 6.59 7.89 6.71
CA LEU A 172 7.66 7.28 5.94
C LEU A 172 7.22 6.81 4.54
N ILE A 173 6.09 6.08 4.45
CA ILE A 173 5.65 5.40 3.23
C ILE A 173 4.88 6.30 2.27
N LYS A 174 4.31 7.41 2.76
CA LYS A 174 3.45 8.31 1.98
C LYS A 174 4.01 8.69 0.59
N PRO A 175 5.28 9.12 0.44
CA PRO A 175 5.76 9.49 -0.90
C PRO A 175 5.83 8.30 -1.85
N TYR A 176 6.25 7.11 -1.37
CA TYR A 176 6.23 5.87 -2.16
C TYR A 176 4.80 5.50 -2.59
N ALA A 177 3.83 5.67 -1.69
CA ALA A 177 2.42 5.42 -1.98
C ALA A 177 1.88 6.39 -3.04
N MET A 178 2.19 7.69 -2.96
CA MET A 178 1.79 8.67 -3.98
C MET A 178 2.39 8.36 -5.35
N MET A 179 3.66 7.96 -5.40
CA MET A 179 4.29 7.51 -6.64
C MET A 179 3.63 6.25 -7.20
N CYS A 180 3.36 5.27 -6.33
CA CYS A 180 2.64 4.05 -6.70
C CYS A 180 1.26 4.35 -7.29
N LYS A 181 0.52 5.28 -6.67
CA LYS A 181 -0.79 5.76 -7.13
C LYS A 181 -0.69 6.37 -8.53
N ASN A 182 0.24 7.31 -8.74
CA ASN A 182 0.40 7.98 -10.03
C ASN A 182 0.74 6.98 -11.15
N ASN A 183 1.62 6.01 -10.89
CA ASN A 183 1.96 4.95 -11.83
C ASN A 183 0.76 4.05 -12.15
N TYR A 184 -0.03 3.71 -11.12
CA TYR A 184 -1.22 2.90 -11.29
C TYR A 184 -2.29 3.63 -12.12
N ASP A 185 -2.51 4.93 -11.87
CA ASP A 185 -3.46 5.75 -12.64
C ASP A 185 -3.06 5.84 -14.11
N GLN A 186 -1.79 6.14 -14.40
CA GLN A 186 -1.28 6.17 -15.78
C GLN A 186 -1.44 4.82 -16.49
N TYR A 187 -1.24 3.72 -15.77
CA TYR A 187 -1.46 2.38 -16.30
C TYR A 187 -2.94 2.13 -16.62
N ILE A 188 -3.85 2.46 -15.71
CA ILE A 188 -5.28 2.28 -15.94
C ILE A 188 -5.77 3.16 -17.09
N ASP A 189 -5.34 4.41 -17.17
CA ASP A 189 -5.74 5.33 -18.24
C ASP A 189 -5.27 4.86 -19.61
N SER A 190 -3.99 4.45 -19.74
CA SER A 190 -3.45 3.91 -20.99
C SER A 190 -4.14 2.62 -21.46
N HIS A 191 -4.68 1.82 -20.54
CA HIS A 191 -5.39 0.58 -20.85
C HIS A 191 -6.92 0.74 -20.90
N ARG A 192 -7.43 1.95 -20.61
CA ARG A 192 -8.85 2.29 -20.77
C ARG A 192 -9.19 2.51 -22.24
N ASP A 193 -8.32 3.20 -22.99
CA ASP A 193 -8.51 3.52 -24.40
C ASP A 193 -8.45 2.26 -25.30
N SER A 194 -7.74 1.23 -24.88
CA SER A 194 -7.67 -0.07 -25.57
C SER A 194 -8.95 -0.90 -25.44
N ARG A 195 -9.76 -0.67 -24.39
CA ARG A 195 -11.06 -1.33 -24.20
C ARG A 195 -12.19 -0.63 -24.95
N SER A 196 -12.12 0.69 -25.13
CA SER A 196 -13.12 1.46 -25.89
C SER A 196 -12.98 1.31 -27.41
N THR A 197 -11.79 1.00 -27.92
CA THR A 197 -11.58 0.79 -29.37
C THR A 197 -12.11 -0.55 -29.89
N GLN A 198 -12.50 -1.49 -29.02
CA GLN A 198 -13.15 -2.75 -29.43
C GLN A 198 -14.68 -2.67 -29.53
N LEU A 199 -15.31 -1.56 -29.15
CA LEU A 199 -16.78 -1.39 -29.20
C LEU A 199 -17.31 -0.66 -30.44
N ALA A 200 -16.46 -0.36 -31.42
CA ALA A 200 -16.88 0.29 -32.67
C ALA A 200 -16.77 -0.64 -33.89
N SER A 201 -17.79 -1.48 -34.11
CA SER A 201 -18.31 -1.86 -35.44
C SER A 201 -19.66 -2.59 -35.34
N PRO A 202 -20.71 -2.16 -36.09
CA PRO A 202 -22.06 -2.70 -35.97
C PRO A 202 -22.36 -3.74 -37.06
N SER A 203 -23.02 -4.85 -36.71
CA SER A 203 -23.83 -5.65 -37.64
C SER A 203 -24.82 -6.55 -36.89
N ARG A 204 -26.11 -6.36 -37.16
CA ARG A 204 -27.23 -7.18 -36.68
C ARG A 204 -27.15 -8.61 -37.25
N ARG A 205 -27.37 -9.65 -36.43
CA ARG A 205 -28.30 -10.77 -36.68
C ARG A 205 -28.37 -11.71 -35.47
N GLY A 206 -29.52 -12.35 -35.30
CA GLY A 206 -29.98 -13.00 -34.06
C GLY A 206 -29.27 -14.29 -33.64
N GLY A 207 -29.71 -14.82 -32.49
CA GLY A 207 -29.50 -16.22 -32.09
C GLY A 207 -29.07 -16.37 -30.63
N TYR A 208 -29.98 -16.85 -29.78
CA TYR A 208 -29.59 -17.48 -28.52
C TYR A 208 -28.90 -18.82 -28.83
N SER A 209 -27.67 -19.03 -28.36
CA SER A 209 -27.13 -20.34 -28.02
C SER A 209 -25.92 -20.23 -27.09
N SER A 210 -25.82 -21.21 -26.22
CA SER A 210 -24.83 -21.45 -25.17
C SER A 210 -23.40 -21.68 -25.68
N SER A 211 -22.45 -21.57 -24.74
CA SER A 211 -21.10 -22.14 -24.76
C SER A 211 -20.09 -21.46 -25.69
N GLU A 212 -19.13 -20.74 -25.10
CA GLU A 212 -17.67 -21.01 -25.24
C GLU A 212 -16.88 -19.88 -24.55
N TYR A 213 -16.21 -20.23 -23.44
CA TYR A 213 -15.13 -19.42 -22.87
C TYR A 213 -13.86 -19.67 -23.69
N PRO A 214 -13.17 -18.65 -24.23
CA PRO A 214 -11.83 -18.82 -24.73
C PRO A 214 -10.86 -18.93 -23.54
N SER A 215 -10.35 -20.15 -23.36
CA SER A 215 -9.28 -20.52 -22.46
C SER A 215 -8.01 -19.69 -22.73
N TYR A 216 -7.55 -18.96 -21.70
CA TYR A 216 -6.13 -18.73 -21.50
C TYR A 216 -5.72 -19.55 -20.28
N GLY A 217 -4.85 -20.54 -20.50
CA GLY A 217 -4.40 -21.49 -19.51
C GLY A 217 -3.73 -20.79 -18.33
N LEU A 218 -4.41 -20.82 -17.19
CA LEU A 218 -3.82 -20.62 -15.88
C LEU A 218 -2.79 -21.73 -15.67
N ALA A 219 -1.51 -21.37 -15.72
CA ALA A 219 -0.53 -22.17 -15.00
C ALA A 219 -0.90 -22.10 -13.51
N ASP A 220 -1.08 -23.29 -12.96
CA ASP A 220 -1.43 -23.64 -11.58
C ASP A 220 -0.85 -22.68 -10.51
N PRO A 221 -1.69 -21.97 -9.73
CA PRO A 221 -1.24 -21.14 -8.63
C PRO A 221 -0.74 -21.91 -7.39
N TYR A 222 -0.66 -23.25 -7.41
CA TYR A 222 -0.22 -24.07 -6.25
C TYR A 222 1.24 -24.58 -6.29
N MET A 223 2.17 -23.86 -6.92
CA MET A 223 3.59 -24.26 -6.89
C MET A 223 4.52 -23.06 -6.77
N ILE A 224 4.69 -22.51 -5.56
CA ILE A 224 5.99 -22.37 -4.88
C ILE A 224 5.73 -22.35 -3.36
N ALA A 225 5.80 -23.53 -2.74
CA ALA A 225 6.07 -23.66 -1.31
C ALA A 225 7.56 -24.02 -1.13
N ARG A 226 8.25 -23.34 -0.20
CA ARG A 226 9.28 -23.89 0.72
C ARG A 226 9.45 -22.91 1.91
N PRO A 227 9.91 -23.34 3.11
CA PRO A 227 9.17 -24.12 4.09
C PRO A 227 9.13 -23.47 5.50
N GLY A 228 7.99 -23.54 6.20
CA GLY A 228 7.90 -23.15 7.61
C GLY A 228 6.51 -22.75 8.13
N THR A 229 5.54 -23.65 8.02
CA THR A 229 4.36 -23.91 8.92
C THR A 229 3.93 -22.84 9.94
N ALA A 230 2.65 -22.56 10.22
CA ALA A 230 1.36 -23.11 9.81
C ALA A 230 0.27 -22.17 10.35
N ALA A 231 -0.89 -22.12 9.72
CA ALA A 231 -2.15 -21.98 10.44
C ALA A 231 -3.24 -22.78 9.73
N PRO A 232 -4.15 -23.44 10.47
CA PRO A 232 -5.06 -24.43 9.93
C PRO A 232 -6.33 -23.81 9.36
N ASP A 233 -6.93 -24.62 8.50
CA ASP A 233 -8.27 -24.63 7.94
C ASP A 233 -9.37 -23.98 8.83
N PHE A 234 -10.09 -23.02 8.26
CA PHE A 234 -11.48 -22.75 8.62
C PHE A 234 -12.25 -22.44 7.33
N GLY A 235 -12.99 -23.44 6.88
CA GLY A 235 -13.92 -23.33 5.78
C GLY A 235 -15.11 -22.42 6.08
N ALA A 236 -15.74 -22.02 4.97
CA ALA A 236 -17.12 -21.58 4.84
C ALA A 236 -17.52 -20.28 5.55
N TYR A 237 -17.38 -19.14 4.86
CA TYR A 237 -18.44 -18.14 4.78
C TYR A 237 -18.52 -17.58 3.35
N GLY A 238 -19.74 -17.49 2.84
CA GLY A 238 -20.06 -17.39 1.43
C GLY A 238 -19.64 -16.08 0.75
N SER A 239 -19.36 -16.21 -0.55
CA SER A 239 -19.16 -15.12 -1.49
C SER A 239 -20.37 -14.18 -1.49
N SER A 240 -20.23 -13.01 -0.89
CA SER A 240 -21.02 -11.84 -1.25
C SER A 240 -20.17 -10.92 -2.11
N HIS A 241 -20.67 -10.59 -3.30
CA HIS A 241 -20.00 -9.74 -4.27
C HIS A 241 -19.86 -8.32 -3.70
N GLY A 242 -18.67 -7.96 -3.23
CA GLY A 242 -18.31 -6.60 -2.84
C GLY A 242 -17.73 -5.82 -4.01
N ALA A 243 -18.56 -5.18 -4.82
CA ALA A 243 -18.09 -4.14 -5.74
C ALA A 243 -17.51 -2.98 -4.91
N GLY A 244 -16.23 -2.65 -5.09
CA GLY A 244 -15.56 -1.53 -4.39
C GLY A 244 -16.30 -0.21 -4.61
N ARG A 245 -16.57 0.51 -3.52
CA ARG A 245 -17.40 1.72 -3.49
C ARG A 245 -16.55 2.96 -3.79
N GLY A 246 -16.93 3.75 -4.79
CA GLY A 246 -16.26 5.00 -5.15
C GLY A 246 -16.72 6.19 -4.30
N ALA A 247 -16.02 7.33 -4.41
CA ALA A 247 -16.32 8.56 -3.65
C ALA A 247 -17.78 9.07 -3.81
N GLY A 248 -18.45 8.77 -4.93
CA GLY A 248 -19.87 9.11 -5.11
C GLY A 248 -20.82 8.28 -4.23
N ASP A 249 -20.39 7.10 -3.79
CA ASP A 249 -21.24 6.12 -3.15
C ASP A 249 -21.53 6.50 -1.70
N TYR A 250 -20.57 7.08 -0.98
CA TYR A 250 -20.77 7.52 0.41
C TYR A 250 -21.76 8.69 0.53
N ILE A 251 -21.73 9.63 -0.42
CA ILE A 251 -22.68 10.76 -0.44
C ILE A 251 -24.10 10.23 -0.70
N LYS A 252 -24.23 9.29 -1.65
CA LYS A 252 -25.51 8.66 -1.98
C LYS A 252 -26.04 7.84 -0.81
N GLU A 253 -25.17 7.06 -0.18
CA GLU A 253 -25.50 6.19 0.95
C GLU A 253 -25.94 7.00 2.18
N LEU A 254 -25.31 8.14 2.47
CA LEU A 254 -25.74 9.00 3.56
C LEU A 254 -27.13 9.60 3.29
N LYS A 255 -27.42 10.00 2.04
CA LYS A 255 -28.76 10.47 1.65
C LYS A 255 -29.81 9.38 1.82
N GLU A 256 -29.55 8.17 1.33
CA GLU A 256 -30.44 7.03 1.49
C GLU A 256 -30.64 6.66 2.96
N TYR A 257 -29.60 6.80 3.80
CA TYR A 257 -29.68 6.57 5.23
C TYR A 257 -30.60 7.58 5.93
N CYS A 258 -30.48 8.87 5.61
CA CYS A 258 -31.36 9.91 6.14
C CYS A 258 -32.81 9.69 5.70
N GLU A 259 -33.02 9.36 4.42
CA GLU A 259 -34.36 9.10 3.86
C GLU A 259 -35.05 7.93 4.55
N LYS A 260 -34.35 6.81 4.76
CA LYS A 260 -34.88 5.64 5.48
C LYS A 260 -35.29 5.96 6.91
N ARG A 261 -34.60 6.89 7.58
CA ARG A 261 -34.90 7.33 8.96
C ARG A 261 -35.84 8.54 9.03
N ARG A 262 -36.30 9.04 7.87
CA ARG A 262 -37.13 10.26 7.76
C ARG A 262 -36.47 11.51 8.38
N TRP A 263 -35.14 11.58 8.34
CA TRP A 263 -34.37 12.77 8.72
C TRP A 263 -34.26 13.75 7.54
N ALA A 264 -33.95 15.02 7.82
CA ALA A 264 -33.63 15.96 6.76
C ALA A 264 -32.43 15.48 5.93
N GLN A 265 -32.39 15.91 4.67
CA GLN A 265 -31.27 15.59 3.79
C GLN A 265 -29.97 16.24 4.31
N PRO A 266 -28.83 15.54 4.17
CA PRO A 266 -27.56 16.05 4.67
C PRO A 266 -27.16 17.34 3.94
N VAL A 267 -26.84 18.37 4.73
CA VAL A 267 -26.38 19.67 4.25
C VAL A 267 -24.87 19.73 4.40
N TYR A 268 -24.18 20.11 3.31
CA TYR A 268 -22.72 20.23 3.29
C TYR A 268 -22.33 21.71 3.26
N VAL A 269 -21.34 22.07 4.06
CA VAL A 269 -20.64 23.35 3.99
C VAL A 269 -19.22 23.06 3.55
N ASP A 270 -18.82 23.59 2.39
CA ASP A 270 -17.47 23.40 1.85
C ASP A 270 -16.66 24.69 2.04
N THR A 271 -15.43 24.52 2.48
CA THR A 271 -14.43 25.59 2.61
C THR A 271 -13.22 25.24 1.77
N ASP A 272 -12.64 26.23 1.09
CA ASP A 272 -11.34 26.07 0.42
C ASP A 272 -10.22 26.66 1.26
N ASN A 273 -8.98 26.30 0.91
CA ASN A 273 -7.77 26.78 1.55
C ASN A 273 -7.35 28.18 1.05
N ALA A 274 -8.20 28.89 0.30
CA ALA A 274 -7.94 30.20 -0.33
C ALA A 274 -6.65 30.28 -1.17
N LYS A 275 -6.16 29.15 -1.69
CA LYS A 275 -5.04 29.10 -2.64
C LYS A 275 -5.54 29.17 -4.08
N ASP A 276 -4.65 29.48 -5.01
CA ASP A 276 -4.99 29.57 -6.44
C ASP A 276 -4.58 28.32 -7.23
N GLY A 277 -5.35 28.03 -8.29
CA GLY A 277 -5.03 27.00 -9.27
C GLY A 277 -5.06 25.56 -8.72
N ASP A 278 -4.06 24.76 -9.09
CA ASP A 278 -3.99 23.33 -8.75
C ASP A 278 -3.72 23.06 -7.25
N PHE A 279 -3.46 24.11 -6.46
CA PHE A 279 -3.25 24.01 -5.02
C PHE A 279 -4.53 24.22 -4.20
N ILE A 280 -5.68 24.40 -4.85
CA ILE A 280 -6.98 24.48 -4.16
C ILE A 280 -7.28 23.14 -3.53
N GLU A 281 -7.43 23.15 -2.21
CA GLU A 281 -7.90 22.01 -1.46
C GLU A 281 -9.22 22.36 -0.78
N TRP A 282 -10.06 21.35 -0.57
CA TRP A 282 -11.42 21.46 -0.08
C TRP A 282 -11.58 20.72 1.23
N PHE A 283 -12.28 21.35 2.17
CA PHE A 283 -12.71 20.77 3.42
C PHE A 283 -14.24 20.85 3.49
N SER A 284 -14.90 19.80 3.99
CA SER A 284 -16.36 19.76 4.02
C SER A 284 -16.89 19.26 5.35
N SER A 285 -17.87 19.96 5.90
CA SER A 285 -18.63 19.56 7.08
C SER A 285 -20.06 19.19 6.70
N VAL A 286 -20.62 18.15 7.32
CA VAL A 286 -21.99 17.67 7.09
C VAL A 286 -22.85 17.80 8.34
N SER A 287 -24.04 18.37 8.16
CA SER A 287 -25.07 18.53 9.19
C SER A 287 -26.39 17.89 8.75
N ILE A 288 -27.11 17.30 9.70
CA ILE A 288 -28.42 16.65 9.50
C ILE A 288 -29.37 17.20 10.56
N ASP A 289 -30.59 17.60 10.18
CA ASP A 289 -31.58 18.22 11.08
C ASP A 289 -31.07 19.48 11.85
N GLY A 290 -30.06 20.15 11.30
CA GLY A 290 -29.42 21.31 11.93
C GLY A 290 -28.28 20.96 12.88
N ASP A 291 -28.08 19.69 13.20
CA ASP A 291 -27.00 19.21 14.05
C ASP A 291 -25.76 18.86 13.23
N PHE A 292 -24.60 19.30 13.70
CA PHE A 292 -23.31 18.94 13.13
C PHE A 292 -23.02 17.45 13.39
N ILE A 293 -22.80 16.69 12.32
CA ILE A 293 -22.57 15.24 12.43
C ILE A 293 -21.09 14.91 12.32
N ALA A 294 -20.45 15.37 11.24
CA ALA A 294 -19.04 15.08 10.95
C ALA A 294 -18.43 16.07 9.97
N GLU A 295 -17.12 15.97 9.81
CA GLU A 295 -16.34 16.71 8.81
C GLU A 295 -15.31 15.80 8.15
N SER A 296 -14.74 16.26 7.03
CA SER A 296 -13.64 15.58 6.37
C SER A 296 -12.41 15.55 7.28
N PRO A 297 -11.71 14.42 7.45
CA PRO A 297 -10.55 14.32 8.33
C PRO A 297 -9.30 15.05 7.78
N SER A 298 -9.30 15.36 6.48
CA SER A 298 -8.21 16.03 5.78
C SER A 298 -8.73 16.87 4.61
N TRP A 299 -7.90 17.79 4.15
CA TRP A 299 -8.12 18.56 2.93
C TRP A 299 -8.09 17.66 1.69
N ALA A 300 -9.01 17.86 0.76
CA ALA A 300 -9.17 17.03 -0.44
C ALA A 300 -8.99 17.84 -1.73
N LYS A 301 -8.52 17.17 -2.79
CA LYS A 301 -8.31 17.79 -4.12
C LYS A 301 -9.58 18.24 -4.84
N SER A 302 -10.76 17.88 -4.34
CA SER A 302 -12.05 18.32 -4.89
C SER A 302 -13.15 18.38 -3.84
N LYS A 303 -14.14 19.27 -4.03
CA LYS A 303 -15.37 19.33 -3.23
C LYS A 303 -16.05 17.98 -3.09
N LYS A 304 -16.08 17.21 -4.18
CA LYS A 304 -16.74 15.90 -4.22
C LYS A 304 -16.05 14.91 -3.28
N MET A 305 -14.72 14.90 -3.24
CA MET A 305 -13.95 14.05 -2.32
C MET A 305 -14.08 14.51 -0.86
N ALA A 306 -14.04 15.83 -0.61
CA ALA A 306 -14.25 16.37 0.73
C ALA A 306 -15.62 15.97 1.30
N ARG A 307 -16.68 16.10 0.50
CA ARG A 307 -18.02 15.66 0.88
C ARG A 307 -18.12 14.14 1.08
N ALA A 308 -17.45 13.36 0.24
CA ALA A 308 -17.45 11.89 0.34
C ALA A 308 -16.81 11.39 1.63
N THR A 309 -15.67 11.96 2.01
CA THR A 309 -14.97 11.62 3.26
C THR A 309 -15.78 12.04 4.48
N ALA A 310 -16.33 13.26 4.48
CA ALA A 310 -17.24 13.72 5.53
C ALA A 310 -18.48 12.79 5.66
N SER A 311 -19.04 12.34 4.53
CA SER A 311 -20.18 11.41 4.51
C SER A 311 -19.83 10.04 5.09
N LYS A 312 -18.62 9.53 4.80
CA LYS A 312 -18.13 8.26 5.34
C LYS A 312 -17.97 8.33 6.86
N VAL A 313 -17.37 9.41 7.37
CA VAL A 313 -17.23 9.64 8.82
C VAL A 313 -18.61 9.76 9.48
N ALA A 314 -19.53 10.51 8.87
CA ALA A 314 -20.91 10.63 9.34
C ALA A 314 -21.63 9.27 9.40
N LEU A 315 -21.56 8.46 8.34
CA LEU A 315 -22.16 7.13 8.31
C LEU A 315 -21.61 6.21 9.40
N ASN A 316 -20.30 6.22 9.63
CA ASN A 316 -19.67 5.43 10.69
C ASN A 316 -20.14 5.87 12.08
N LYS A 317 -20.26 7.19 12.30
CA LYS A 317 -20.77 7.75 13.55
C LYS A 317 -22.25 7.45 13.78
N LEU A 318 -23.09 7.56 12.74
CA LEU A 318 -24.52 7.29 12.82
C LEU A 318 -24.85 5.80 12.95
N ARG A 319 -23.98 4.91 12.46
CA ARG A 319 -24.14 3.45 12.60
C ARG A 319 -23.68 2.92 13.95
N SER A 320 -22.88 3.69 14.67
CA SER A 320 -22.44 3.35 16.04
C SER A 320 -23.38 3.89 17.12
N LEU A 321 -24.44 4.60 16.73
CA LEU A 321 -25.56 5.06 17.57
C LEU A 321 -26.79 4.17 17.39
#